data_AF-A0A7S3DPU0-F1
#
_entry.id   AF-A0A7S3DPU0-F1
#
_cell.length_a   1.000
_cell.length_b   1.000
_cell.length_c   1.000
_cell.angle_alpha   90.00
_cell.angle_beta   90.00
_cell.angle_gamma   90.00
#
_symmetry.space_group_name_H-M   'P 1'
#
loop_
_entity.id
_entity.type
_entity.pdbx_description
1 polymer ?
#
loop_
_entity_poly.entity_id
_entity_poly.type
_entity_poly.pdbx_seq_one_letter_code
_entity_poly.pdbx_strand_id
1 'polypeptide(L)'
;GDLLVLDDVPESYQVLTRKVMAMTKWVADNIDPDFMFKTDDDSYVDLHTLVATFLQVESPDLPLYFGEFTTKNLKLTTSFDAAPMGRWYTKPEHFPIDMQRYAIGAGYALSRPLVKHVSRMAKGSEFQIP
;
A
#
# COMPACT_ATOMS: atom_id res chain seq x y z
N GLY A 1 -17.75 4.35 14.78
CA GLY A 1 -17.20 2.98 14.92
C GLY A 1 -15.82 2.96 14.30
N ASP A 2 -15.20 1.80 14.28
CA ASP A 2 -13.84 1.51 13.78
C ASP A 2 -13.83 0.74 12.45
N LEU A 3 -15.01 0.41 11.91
CA LEU A 3 -15.17 -0.24 10.62
C LEU A 3 -15.44 0.78 9.50
N LEU A 4 -14.67 0.69 8.41
CA LEU A 4 -14.91 1.39 7.15
C LEU A 4 -15.39 0.39 6.10
N VAL A 5 -16.62 0.58 5.62
CA VAL A 5 -17.17 -0.20 4.50
C VAL A 5 -17.01 0.61 3.21
N LEU A 6 -16.47 -0.02 2.17
CA LEU A 6 -16.25 0.59 0.86
C LEU A 6 -17.29 0.04 -0.13
N ASP A 7 -18.49 0.62 -0.12
CA ASP A 7 -19.64 0.08 -0.86
C ASP A 7 -19.40 -0.08 -2.38
N ASP A 8 -18.55 0.77 -2.97
CA ASP A 8 -18.25 0.77 -4.40
C ASP A 8 -17.02 -0.08 -4.80
N VAL A 9 -16.42 -0.81 -3.85
CA VAL A 9 -15.24 -1.66 -4.11
C VAL A 9 -15.56 -3.12 -3.79
N PRO A 10 -15.60 -4.00 -4.81
CA PRO A 10 -15.89 -5.41 -4.56
C PRO A 10 -14.80 -6.07 -3.70
N GLU A 11 -15.17 -7.13 -2.98
CA GLU A 11 -14.25 -7.90 -2.14
C GLU A 11 -13.52 -8.95 -2.99
N SER A 12 -12.27 -8.69 -3.37
CA SER A 12 -11.38 -9.70 -3.95
C SER A 12 -9.90 -9.32 -3.86
N TYR A 13 -9.01 -10.31 -4.03
CA TYR A 13 -7.56 -10.09 -4.14
C TYR A 13 -7.17 -9.24 -5.34
N GLN A 14 -7.86 -9.42 -6.48
CA GLN A 14 -7.56 -8.72 -7.73
C GLN A 14 -7.79 -7.20 -7.65
N VAL A 15 -8.60 -6.74 -6.69
CA VAL A 15 -8.92 -5.32 -6.50
C VAL A 15 -8.30 -4.72 -5.25
N LEU A 16 -7.32 -5.39 -4.61
CA LEU A 16 -6.64 -4.87 -3.42
C LEU A 16 -6.06 -3.46 -3.64
N THR A 17 -5.49 -3.19 -4.82
CA THR A 17 -5.00 -1.84 -5.15
C THR A 17 -6.11 -0.80 -5.09
N ARG A 18 -7.32 -1.12 -5.59
CA ARG A 18 -8.49 -0.22 -5.49
C ARG A 18 -8.92 -0.02 -4.05
N LYS A 19 -8.91 -1.07 -3.21
CA LYS A 19 -9.22 -0.95 -1.78
C LYS A 19 -8.23 -0.06 -1.05
N VAL A 20 -6.93 -0.26 -1.28
CA VAL A 20 -5.88 0.58 -0.67
C VAL A 20 -6.05 2.04 -1.09
N MET A 21 -6.27 2.30 -2.38
CA MET A 21 -6.51 3.66 -2.87
C MET A 21 -7.77 4.31 -2.24
N ALA A 22 -8.88 3.58 -2.18
CA ALA A 22 -10.13 4.06 -1.59
C ALA A 22 -9.97 4.32 -0.07
N MET A 23 -9.33 3.41 0.65
CA MET A 23 -9.01 3.55 2.07
C MET A 23 -8.11 4.77 2.30
N THR A 24 -7.00 4.91 1.56
CA THR A 24 -6.08 6.06 1.71
C THR A 24 -6.78 7.38 1.40
N LYS A 25 -7.66 7.42 0.40
CA LYS A 25 -8.50 8.59 0.11
C LYS A 25 -9.42 8.92 1.28
N TRP A 26 -10.12 7.93 1.83
CA TRP A 26 -10.99 8.14 2.99
C TRP A 26 -10.20 8.67 4.19
N VAL A 27 -9.04 8.08 4.49
CA VAL A 27 -8.16 8.54 5.58
C VAL A 27 -7.71 9.98 5.36
N ALA A 28 -7.30 10.33 4.13
CA ALA A 28 -6.87 11.68 3.80
C ALA A 28 -7.99 12.72 3.96
N ASP A 29 -9.23 12.37 3.57
CA ASP A 29 -10.36 13.30 3.55
C ASP A 29 -11.02 13.46 4.93
N ASN A 30 -10.97 12.43 5.79
CA ASN A 30 -11.74 12.38 7.05
C ASN A 30 -10.88 12.42 8.32
N ILE A 31 -9.62 11.99 8.26
CA ILE A 31 -8.74 11.89 9.42
C ILE A 31 -7.56 12.87 9.32
N ASP A 32 -6.94 12.98 8.14
CA ASP A 32 -5.72 13.76 7.89
C ASP A 32 -4.62 13.50 8.94
N PRO A 33 -4.07 12.26 9.03
CA PRO A 33 -3.08 11.91 10.04
C PRO A 33 -1.65 12.32 9.65
N ASP A 34 -0.75 12.43 10.63
CA ASP A 34 0.70 12.60 10.39
C ASP A 34 1.33 11.37 9.74
N PHE A 35 0.89 10.19 10.17
CA PHE A 35 1.28 8.90 9.60
C PHE A 35 0.07 7.98 9.48
N MET A 36 0.02 7.23 8.38
CA MET A 36 -0.91 6.12 8.17
C MET A 36 -0.10 4.83 8.10
N PHE A 37 -0.35 3.89 9.01
CA PHE A 37 0.22 2.54 8.95
C PHE A 37 -0.82 1.56 8.40
N LYS A 38 -0.45 0.81 7.36
CA LYS A 38 -1.24 -0.28 6.79
C LYS A 38 -0.57 -1.60 7.10
N THR A 39 -1.35 -2.58 7.54
CA THR A 39 -0.94 -3.98 7.62
C THR A 39 -2.13 -4.91 7.34
N ASP A 40 -1.91 -6.22 7.33
CA ASP A 40 -2.94 -7.24 7.21
C ASP A 40 -3.44 -7.67 8.60
N ASP A 41 -4.62 -8.27 8.68
CA ASP A 41 -5.26 -8.67 9.94
C ASP A 41 -4.61 -9.92 10.58
N ASP A 42 -3.77 -10.62 9.83
CA ASP A 42 -2.95 -11.74 10.27
C ASP A 42 -1.52 -11.34 10.69
N SER A 43 -1.25 -10.04 10.80
CA SER A 43 0.06 -9.49 11.18
C SER A 43 0.14 -9.05 12.65
N TYR A 44 1.28 -9.30 13.30
CA TYR A 44 1.58 -8.76 14.63
C TYR A 44 2.28 -7.40 14.53
N VAL A 45 1.84 -6.43 15.32
CA VAL A 45 2.42 -5.08 15.38
C VAL A 45 2.77 -4.72 16.81
N ASP A 46 4.04 -4.47 17.09
CA ASP A 46 4.46 -3.80 18.32
C ASP A 46 4.17 -2.29 18.21
N LEU A 47 2.98 -1.89 18.65
CA LEU A 47 2.53 -0.50 18.59
C LEU A 47 3.40 0.44 19.42
N HIS A 48 3.97 -0.01 20.54
CA HIS A 48 4.83 0.83 21.37
C HIS A 48 6.10 1.21 20.62
N THR A 49 6.77 0.22 20.04
CA THR A 49 7.98 0.43 19.24
C THR A 49 7.68 1.24 17.98
N LEU A 50 6.55 0.97 17.31
CA LEU A 50 6.16 1.68 16.09
C LEU A 50 5.91 3.17 16.36
N VAL A 51 5.11 3.50 17.38
CA VAL A 51 4.80 4.88 17.74
C VAL A 51 6.06 5.60 18.22
N ALA A 52 6.88 4.97 19.07
CA ALA A 52 8.16 5.56 19.51
C ALA A 52 9.08 5.88 18.32
N THR A 53 9.10 5.03 17.30
CA THR A 53 9.88 5.25 16.07
C THR A 53 9.38 6.48 15.31
N PHE A 54 8.06 6.63 15.12
CA PHE A 54 7.52 7.78 14.38
C PHE A 54 7.57 9.09 15.16
N LEU A 55 7.55 9.06 16.49
CA LEU A 55 7.76 10.24 17.33
C LEU A 55 9.19 10.81 17.23
N GLN A 56 10.16 10.00 16.76
CA GLN A 56 11.54 10.47 16.51
C GLN A 56 11.72 11.14 15.15
N VAL A 57 10.71 11.13 14.28
CA VAL A 57 10.81 11.79 12.96
C VAL A 57 10.67 13.30 13.13
N GLU A 58 11.78 14.02 13.00
CA GLU A 58 11.84 15.48 13.20
C GLU A 58 11.06 16.29 12.15
N SER A 59 10.73 15.70 11.01
CA SER A 59 10.05 16.37 9.89
C SER A 59 8.96 15.49 9.27
N PRO A 60 7.82 15.30 9.98
CA PRO A 60 6.70 14.47 9.48
C PRO A 60 6.06 15.02 8.20
N ASP A 61 6.29 16.30 7.89
CA ASP A 61 5.85 16.94 6.65
C ASP A 61 6.68 16.57 5.42
N LEU A 62 7.81 15.86 5.60
CA LEU A 62 8.55 15.29 4.48
C LEU A 62 7.94 13.96 4.01
N PRO A 63 7.99 13.66 2.69
CA PRO A 63 7.56 12.37 2.18
C PRO A 63 8.36 11.21 2.79
N LEU A 64 7.70 10.36 3.58
CA LEU A 64 8.27 9.16 4.17
C LEU A 64 7.42 7.96 3.80
N TYR A 65 8.05 7.00 3.11
CA TYR A 65 7.51 5.67 2.88
C TYR A 65 8.38 4.68 3.66
N PHE A 66 7.86 4.17 4.76
CA PHE A 66 8.57 3.31 5.71
C PHE A 66 8.02 1.89 5.66
N GLY A 67 8.90 0.89 5.69
CA GLY A 67 8.55 -0.52 5.67
C GLY A 67 9.75 -1.37 5.24
N GLU A 68 9.55 -2.68 5.12
CA GLU A 68 10.56 -3.57 4.56
C GLU A 68 10.49 -3.48 3.02
N PHE A 69 11.54 -3.01 2.35
CA PHE A 69 11.54 -2.85 0.90
C PHE A 69 12.21 -4.01 0.17
N THR A 70 11.71 -4.31 -1.03
CA THR A 70 12.43 -5.15 -1.96
C THR A 70 13.86 -4.62 -2.19
N THR A 71 14.84 -5.52 -2.26
CA THR A 71 16.26 -5.15 -2.38
C THR A 71 16.66 -4.70 -3.78
N LYS A 72 15.87 -5.08 -4.79
CA LYS A 72 16.06 -4.75 -6.21
C LYS A 72 14.69 -4.54 -6.86
N ASN A 73 14.69 -3.88 -8.03
CA ASN A 73 13.52 -3.91 -8.90
C ASN A 73 13.21 -5.37 -9.20
N LEU A 74 11.98 -5.78 -8.92
CA LEU A 74 11.57 -7.16 -9.10
C LEU A 74 11.21 -7.37 -10.56
N LYS A 75 11.92 -8.30 -11.19
CA LYS A 75 11.40 -8.93 -12.41
C LYS A 75 10.33 -9.92 -11.98
N LEU A 76 9.08 -9.60 -12.31
CA LEU A 76 7.90 -10.45 -12.07
C LEU A 76 8.06 -11.86 -12.62
N THR A 77 9.01 -12.11 -13.53
CA THR A 77 9.36 -13.43 -14.07
C THR A 77 10.24 -14.28 -13.15
N THR A 78 10.66 -13.77 -11.98
CA THR A 78 11.67 -14.42 -11.13
C THR A 78 11.32 -14.55 -9.65
N SER A 79 10.17 -14.04 -9.19
CA SER A 79 9.64 -14.39 -7.86
C SER A 79 9.08 -15.82 -7.88
N PHE A 80 9.04 -16.53 -6.76
CA PHE A 80 8.50 -17.90 -6.70
C PHE A 80 7.04 -18.01 -7.20
N ASP A 81 6.31 -16.90 -7.21
CA ASP A 81 4.96 -16.76 -7.75
C ASP A 81 4.89 -16.46 -9.27
N ALA A 82 6.04 -16.36 -9.94
CA ALA A 82 6.15 -16.07 -11.37
C ALA A 82 5.90 -17.29 -12.27
N ALA A 83 5.85 -18.49 -11.68
CA ALA A 83 5.37 -19.66 -12.39
C ALA A 83 3.86 -19.51 -12.62
N PRO A 84 3.29 -20.02 -13.74
CA PRO A 84 1.85 -19.97 -13.98
C PRO A 84 0.95 -20.56 -12.86
N MET A 85 1.55 -21.28 -11.91
CA MET A 85 0.91 -21.89 -10.74
C MET A 85 1.02 -21.03 -9.46
N GLY A 86 1.75 -19.92 -9.49
CA GLY A 86 1.96 -19.03 -8.36
C GLY A 86 0.70 -18.23 -8.02
N ARG A 87 0.47 -17.97 -6.73
CA ARG A 87 -0.72 -17.23 -6.25
C ARG A 87 -0.76 -15.81 -6.83
N TRP A 88 0.41 -15.21 -7.01
CA TRP A 88 0.58 -13.84 -7.48
C TRP A 88 1.03 -13.77 -8.94
N TYR A 89 0.88 -14.86 -9.70
CA TYR A 89 1.24 -14.90 -11.10
C TYR A 89 0.42 -13.88 -11.90
N THR A 90 1.12 -13.10 -12.71
CA THR A 90 0.52 -12.24 -13.71
C THR A 90 1.20 -12.50 -15.04
N LYS A 91 0.42 -12.59 -16.12
CA LYS A 91 0.97 -12.76 -17.46
C LYS A 91 1.90 -11.58 -17.79
N PRO A 92 3.07 -11.81 -18.41
CA PRO A 92 3.98 -10.73 -18.79
C PRO A 92 3.32 -9.63 -19.65
N GLU A 93 2.34 -9.99 -20.49
CA GLU A 93 1.58 -9.04 -21.31
C GLU A 93 0.72 -8.05 -20.53
N HIS A 94 0.30 -8.39 -19.30
CA HIS A 94 -0.48 -7.50 -18.44
C HIS A 94 0.40 -6.55 -17.61
N PHE A 95 1.69 -6.85 -17.46
CA PHE A 95 2.65 -6.05 -16.68
C PHE A 95 4.01 -5.98 -17.40
N PRO A 96 4.16 -5.11 -18.41
CA PRO A 96 5.35 -5.04 -19.25
C PRO A 96 6.53 -4.28 -18.62
N ILE A 97 6.44 -3.84 -17.37
CA ILE A 97 7.42 -2.97 -16.70
C ILE A 97 8.01 -3.68 -15.48
N ASP A 98 9.32 -3.55 -15.28
CA ASP A 98 9.99 -3.97 -14.04
C ASP A 98 9.37 -3.23 -12.85
N MET A 99 8.96 -3.96 -11.80
CA MET A 99 8.40 -3.34 -10.61
C MET A 99 9.46 -2.50 -9.91
N GLN A 100 9.15 -1.22 -9.68
CA GLN A 100 9.94 -0.38 -8.79
C GLN A 100 9.97 -0.97 -7.38
N ARG A 101 10.93 -0.53 -6.56
CA ARG A 101 11.01 -0.96 -5.16
C ARG A 101 9.74 -0.56 -4.41
N TYR A 102 9.17 -1.51 -3.69
CA TYR A 102 7.97 -1.32 -2.87
C TYR A 102 8.13 -2.01 -1.51
N ALA A 103 7.35 -1.59 -0.52
CA ALA A 103 7.33 -2.24 0.78
C ALA A 103 6.55 -3.57 0.72
N ILE A 104 7.15 -4.64 1.24
CA ILE A 104 6.59 -6.00 1.22
C ILE A 104 5.74 -6.29 2.47
N GLY A 105 5.10 -7.46 2.47
CA GLY A 105 3.87 -7.80 3.20
C GLY A 105 3.80 -7.64 4.73
N ALA A 106 4.85 -7.24 5.44
CA ALA A 106 4.78 -7.00 6.89
C ALA A 106 3.95 -5.76 7.27
N GLY A 107 3.73 -4.87 6.31
CA GLY A 107 3.06 -3.59 6.50
C GLY A 107 3.99 -2.41 6.20
N TYR A 108 3.38 -1.23 6.07
CA TYR A 108 4.11 -0.01 5.75
C TYR A 108 3.42 1.22 6.31
N ALA A 109 4.21 2.28 6.53
CA ALA A 109 3.71 3.59 6.87
C ALA A 109 3.96 4.62 5.76
N LEU A 110 3.00 5.52 5.60
CA LEU A 110 3.09 6.70 4.76
C LEU A 110 2.93 7.94 5.63
N SER A 111 3.81 8.93 5.46
CA SER A 111 3.59 10.25 6.06
C SER A 111 2.44 11.00 5.38
N ARG A 112 1.89 11.99 6.08
CA ARG A 112 0.83 12.90 5.63
C ARG A 112 0.98 13.37 4.16
N PRO A 113 2.14 13.89 3.70
CA PRO A 113 2.29 14.31 2.29
C PRO A 113 2.12 13.15 1.30
N LEU A 114 2.55 11.93 1.65
CA LEU A 114 2.36 10.75 0.80
C LEU A 114 0.91 10.23 0.84
N VAL A 115 0.27 10.25 2.01
CA VAL A 115 -1.17 9.94 2.12
C VAL A 115 -1.99 10.88 1.22
N LYS A 116 -1.71 12.19 1.26
CA LYS A 116 -2.34 13.18 0.38
C LYS A 116 -1.99 12.96 -1.09
N HIS A 117 -0.75 12.58 -1.40
CA HIS A 117 -0.34 12.28 -2.77
C HIS A 117 -1.11 11.08 -3.35
N VAL A 118 -1.13 9.94 -2.63
CA VAL A 118 -1.85 8.73 -3.05
C VAL A 118 -3.36 8.99 -3.17
N SER A 119 -3.96 9.72 -2.23
CA SER A 119 -5.37 10.13 -2.31
C SER A 119 -5.69 10.92 -3.58
N ARG A 120 -4.80 11.82 -4.02
CA ARG A 120 -4.97 12.54 -5.31
C ARG A 120 -4.87 11.61 -6.51
N MET A 121 -3.95 10.65 -6.50
CA MET A 121 -3.82 9.66 -7.58
C MET A 121 -5.07 8.77 -7.69
N ALA A 122 -5.70 8.44 -6.56
CA ALA A 122 -6.95 7.69 -6.51
C ALA A 122 -8.13 8.45 -7.16
N LYS A 123 -8.13 9.80 -7.18
CA LYS A 123 -9.16 10.61 -7.86
C LYS A 123 -9.00 10.64 -9.38
N GLY A 124 -7.78 10.43 -9.89
CA GLY A 124 -7.45 10.60 -11.30
C GLY A 124 -7.52 9.34 -12.14
N SER A 125 -7.97 8.22 -11.58
CA SER A 125 -7.83 6.92 -12.21
C SER A 125 -9.11 6.09 -12.12
N GLU A 126 -9.84 6.07 -13.23
CA GLU A 126 -10.56 4.87 -13.65
C GLU A 126 -9.52 3.76 -13.83
N PHE A 127 -9.04 3.16 -12.73
CA PHE A 127 -8.19 1.97 -12.77
C PHE A 127 -9.07 0.81 -13.24
N GLN A 128 -9.24 0.70 -14.56
CA GLN A 128 -9.57 -0.57 -15.18
C GLN A 128 -8.32 -1.44 -15.06
N ILE A 129 -8.33 -2.30 -14.04
CA ILE A 129 -7.51 -3.50 -14.09
C ILE A 129 -8.19 -4.37 -15.16
N PRO A 130 -7.53 -4.71 -16.27
CA PRO A 130 -8.11 -5.56 -17.31
C PRO A 130 -8.53 -6.93 -16.76
#